data_AF-A0A1C3P741-F1
#
_entry.id   AF-A0A1C3P741-F1
#
_cell.length_a   1.000
_cell.length_b   1.000
_cell.length_c   1.000
_cell.angle_alpha   90.00
_cell.angle_beta   90.00
_cell.angle_gamma   90.00
#
_symmetry.space_group_name_H-M   'P 1'
#
loop_
_entity.id
_entity.type
_entity.pdbx_description
1 polymer ?
#
loop_
_entity_poly.entity_id
_entity_poly.type
_entity_poly.pdbx_seq_one_letter_code
_entity_poly.pdbx_strand_id
1 'polypeptide(L)'
;MLDRAESSGANQESSGAGQVNRSHRWSSWVRLLRRLILRRPAGPIPRRAELPTNALLARHAFHRIDFADAWSIGLAPGMPTDPALWSRSLFHGSFRQYGASPDETLLGADKPHLAFRASVLVRDGTVTVSTVVNLRNQLGRAYFTLVRPLHPIVVRATLRRANRQLATAAARPTTRRNCAFDSHKPPPDHDLNHEK
;
A
#
# COMPACT_ATOMS: atom_id res chain seq x y z
N MET A 1 -25.17 44.92 75.85
CA MET A 1 -25.48 43.64 75.17
C MET A 1 -24.24 43.29 74.38
N LEU A 2 -23.32 42.59 75.05
CA LEU A 2 -22.01 42.18 74.57
C LEU A 2 -22.18 40.91 73.73
N ASP A 3 -21.68 40.89 72.50
CA ASP A 3 -21.08 39.67 71.97
C ASP A 3 -20.19 39.96 70.75
N ARG A 4 -18.87 39.88 70.94
CA ARG A 4 -17.93 39.47 69.88
C ARG A 4 -16.70 38.88 70.54
N ALA A 5 -16.80 37.60 70.84
CA ALA A 5 -15.71 36.75 71.28
C ALA A 5 -14.61 36.60 70.22
N GLU A 6 -13.39 36.50 70.72
CA GLU A 6 -12.16 36.08 70.07
C GLU A 6 -12.24 34.67 69.49
N SER A 7 -11.37 34.38 68.50
CA SER A 7 -10.52 33.18 68.36
C SER A 7 -10.09 33.09 66.89
N SER A 8 -8.83 33.32 66.54
CA SER A 8 -7.70 32.38 66.59
C SER A 8 -7.91 31.11 65.75
N GLY A 9 -7.01 30.87 64.79
CA GLY A 9 -7.00 29.62 64.03
C GLY A 9 -6.33 29.75 62.67
N ALA A 10 -5.00 29.64 62.65
CA ALA A 10 -4.28 29.20 61.46
C ALA A 10 -4.70 27.75 61.12
N ASN A 11 -5.03 27.50 59.85
CA ASN A 11 -5.03 26.16 59.25
C ASN A 11 -4.77 26.35 57.74
N GLN A 12 -3.56 26.12 57.25
CA GLN A 12 -3.11 24.86 56.65
C GLN A 12 -4.11 24.19 55.69
N GLU A 13 -3.64 24.10 54.44
CA GLU A 13 -3.89 23.09 53.42
C GLU A 13 -5.31 22.88 52.85
N SER A 14 -5.43 23.26 51.58
CA SER A 14 -5.94 22.32 50.57
C SER A 14 -5.16 22.46 49.27
N SER A 15 -4.13 21.62 49.17
CA SER A 15 -3.51 21.18 47.93
C SER A 15 -4.53 20.37 47.12
N GLY A 16 -4.73 20.66 45.84
CA GLY A 16 -5.55 19.78 45.00
C GLY A 16 -6.03 20.33 43.65
N ALA A 17 -5.11 20.58 42.72
CA ALA A 17 -5.31 20.43 41.27
C ALA A 17 -3.97 20.75 40.60
N GLY A 18 -3.12 19.79 40.25
CA GLY A 18 -3.48 18.69 39.37
C GLY A 18 -3.54 19.17 37.92
N GLN A 19 -2.41 19.63 37.34
CA GLN A 19 -2.19 19.41 35.91
C GLN A 19 -0.72 19.53 35.51
N VAL A 20 -0.08 18.36 35.41
CA VAL A 20 1.16 18.17 34.64
C VAL A 20 0.81 18.33 33.16
N ASN A 21 0.76 19.56 32.65
CA ASN A 21 0.71 19.79 31.20
C ASN A 21 2.13 19.86 30.63
N ARG A 22 2.82 18.71 30.60
CA ARG A 22 3.97 18.54 29.72
C ARG A 22 3.44 18.21 28.33
N SER A 23 3.07 19.26 27.59
CA SER A 23 2.86 19.18 26.15
C SER A 23 4.12 18.63 25.49
N HIS A 24 4.05 17.38 25.04
CA HIS A 24 5.17 16.70 24.40
C HIS A 24 5.43 17.40 23.06
N ARG A 25 6.41 18.31 23.02
CA ARG A 25 6.82 19.03 21.81
C ARG A 25 7.38 18.02 20.80
N TRP A 26 6.53 17.53 19.90
CA TRP A 26 6.94 16.64 18.83
C TRP A 26 8.07 17.28 17.99
N SER A 27 9.06 16.47 17.62
CA SER A 27 10.26 16.97 16.97
C SER A 27 9.96 17.60 15.61
N SER A 28 10.71 18.63 15.26
CA SER A 28 10.62 19.34 13.98
C SER A 28 10.77 18.39 12.79
N TRP A 29 11.50 17.28 12.96
CA TRP A 29 11.63 16.22 11.98
C TRP A 29 10.32 15.46 11.76
N VAL A 30 9.53 15.18 12.81
CA VAL A 30 8.21 14.58 12.66
C VAL A 30 7.23 15.54 11.97
N ARG A 31 7.34 16.85 12.25
CA ARG A 31 6.54 17.87 11.54
C ARG A 31 6.94 17.99 10.07
N LEU A 32 8.23 17.90 9.76
CA LEU A 32 8.77 17.93 8.39
C LEU A 32 8.41 16.66 7.61
N LEU A 33 8.58 15.48 8.22
CA LEU A 33 8.15 14.19 7.66
C LEU A 33 6.66 14.22 7.39
N ARG A 34 5.86 14.70 8.34
CA ARG A 34 4.41 14.89 8.19
C ARG A 34 4.08 15.87 7.06
N ARG A 35 4.83 16.96 6.87
CA ARG A 35 4.60 17.94 5.80
C ARG A 35 4.95 17.40 4.41
N LEU A 36 5.96 16.54 4.31
CA LEU A 36 6.34 15.85 3.09
C LEU A 36 5.39 14.68 2.76
N ILE A 37 4.87 13.99 3.78
CA ILE A 37 3.93 12.85 3.66
C ILE A 37 2.47 13.32 3.45
N LEU A 38 2.08 14.50 3.94
CA LEU A 38 0.71 15.04 3.89
C LEU A 38 0.47 16.06 2.76
N ARG A 39 1.26 16.08 1.69
CA ARG A 39 0.79 16.74 0.47
C ARG A 39 -0.50 16.05 0.04
N ARG A 40 -1.66 16.73 0.14
CA ARG A 40 -2.95 16.21 -0.36
C ARG A 40 -2.74 15.84 -1.82
N PRO A 41 -2.71 14.54 -2.17
CA PRO A 41 -2.43 14.15 -3.53
C PRO A 41 -3.69 14.36 -4.36
N ALA A 42 -3.56 14.93 -5.55
CA ALA A 42 -4.60 14.85 -6.57
C ALA A 42 -4.76 13.37 -6.98
N GLY A 43 -5.96 12.80 -6.79
CA GLY A 43 -6.28 11.41 -7.16
C GLY A 43 -7.03 10.62 -6.08
N PRO A 44 -7.51 9.40 -6.41
CA PRO A 44 -8.25 8.57 -5.48
C PRO A 44 -7.44 8.23 -4.23
N ILE A 45 -8.11 8.32 -3.07
CA ILE A 45 -7.48 8.11 -1.76
C ILE A 45 -7.64 6.63 -1.41
N PRO A 46 -6.53 5.88 -1.16
CA PRO A 46 -6.62 4.53 -0.64
C PRO A 46 -7.39 4.50 0.68
N ARG A 47 -8.45 3.69 0.73
CA ARG A 47 -9.26 3.50 1.93
C ARG A 47 -8.81 2.24 2.64
N ARG A 48 -8.90 2.25 3.97
CA ARG A 48 -8.69 1.03 4.73
C ARG A 48 -9.86 0.11 4.44
N ALA A 49 -9.56 -1.13 4.10
CA ALA A 49 -10.53 -2.19 3.94
C ALA A 49 -10.27 -3.27 5.00
N GLU A 50 -11.27 -4.12 5.21
CA GLU A 50 -11.05 -5.39 5.88
C GLU A 50 -10.45 -6.40 4.89
N LEU A 51 -9.85 -7.47 5.41
CA LEU A 51 -9.33 -8.55 4.57
C LEU A 51 -10.50 -9.17 3.78
N PRO A 52 -10.55 -8.98 2.45
CA PRO A 52 -11.74 -9.35 1.68
C PRO A 52 -12.01 -10.85 1.75
N THR A 53 -13.27 -11.27 1.86
CA THR A 53 -13.66 -12.70 1.94
C THR A 53 -13.28 -13.49 0.68
N ASN A 54 -13.24 -12.82 -0.45
CA ASN A 54 -12.82 -13.31 -1.75
C ASN A 54 -11.29 -13.29 -1.97
N ALA A 55 -10.49 -12.74 -1.05
CA ALA A 55 -9.03 -12.86 -1.08
C ALA A 55 -8.60 -14.22 -0.52
N LEU A 56 -9.02 -15.30 -1.20
CA LEU A 56 -8.86 -16.67 -0.74
C LEU A 56 -7.39 -17.03 -0.53
N LEU A 57 -6.49 -16.60 -1.42
CA LEU A 57 -5.06 -16.89 -1.29
C LEU A 57 -4.46 -16.21 -0.05
N ALA A 58 -4.81 -14.97 0.25
CA ALA A 58 -4.35 -14.30 1.47
C ALA A 58 -4.95 -14.91 2.74
N ARG A 59 -6.23 -15.27 2.74
CA ARG A 59 -6.90 -15.82 3.93
C ARG A 59 -6.35 -17.18 4.34
N HIS A 60 -5.90 -17.97 3.36
CA HIS A 60 -5.33 -19.29 3.59
C HIS A 60 -3.79 -19.32 3.52
N ALA A 61 -3.15 -18.15 3.43
CA ALA A 61 -1.71 -18.03 3.29
C ALA A 61 -0.91 -18.62 4.47
N PHE A 62 -1.47 -18.58 5.69
CA PHE A 62 -0.82 -19.05 6.91
C PHE A 62 -1.83 -19.75 7.82
N HIS A 63 -1.36 -20.76 8.57
CA HIS A 63 -2.15 -21.38 9.63
C HIS A 63 -2.47 -20.42 10.79
N ARG A 64 -1.64 -19.40 11.01
CA ARG A 64 -1.83 -18.36 12.02
C ARG A 64 -1.47 -17.01 11.44
N ILE A 65 -2.37 -16.03 11.53
CA ILE A 65 -2.14 -14.66 11.06
C ILE A 65 -2.01 -13.77 12.29
N ASP A 66 -0.82 -13.24 12.55
CA ASP A 66 -0.55 -12.33 13.68
C ASP A 66 -0.93 -10.89 13.35
N PHE A 67 -0.92 -10.54 12.07
CA PHE A 67 -1.33 -9.23 11.59
C PHE A 67 -1.92 -9.33 10.19
N ALA A 68 -2.99 -8.57 9.98
CA ALA A 68 -3.56 -8.32 8.67
C ALA A 68 -3.97 -6.84 8.52
N ASP A 69 -3.73 -6.27 7.36
CA ASP A 69 -4.39 -5.05 6.91
C ASP A 69 -4.73 -5.13 5.42
N ALA A 70 -5.75 -4.36 5.02
CA ALA A 70 -6.13 -4.23 3.63
C ALA A 70 -6.37 -2.77 3.26
N TRP A 71 -6.02 -2.43 2.02
CA TRP A 71 -6.13 -1.09 1.46
C TRP A 71 -6.72 -1.17 0.07
N SER A 72 -7.82 -0.46 -0.16
CA SER A 72 -8.52 -0.46 -1.44
C SER A 72 -8.48 0.89 -2.14
N ILE A 73 -8.46 0.86 -3.47
CA ILE A 73 -8.58 2.04 -4.32
C ILE A 73 -9.54 1.72 -5.48
N GLY A 74 -10.45 2.65 -5.77
CA GLY A 74 -11.36 2.53 -6.90
C GLY A 74 -10.66 2.77 -8.23
N LEU A 75 -11.00 1.96 -9.22
CA LEU A 75 -10.50 2.05 -10.58
C LEU A 75 -11.35 3.02 -11.41
N ALA A 76 -10.69 3.85 -12.20
CA ALA A 76 -11.34 4.59 -13.27
C ALA A 76 -11.63 3.64 -14.45
N PRO A 77 -12.65 3.94 -15.28
CA PRO A 77 -12.92 3.18 -16.50
C PRO A 77 -11.69 3.05 -17.40
N GLY A 78 -11.47 1.87 -17.99
CA GLY A 78 -10.34 1.59 -18.86
C GLY A 78 -9.01 1.33 -18.16
N MET A 79 -8.94 1.41 -16.82
CA MET A 79 -7.75 0.93 -16.11
C MET A 79 -7.63 -0.59 -16.17
N PRO A 80 -6.41 -1.13 -16.18
CA PRO A 80 -6.20 -2.57 -16.19
C PRO A 80 -6.87 -3.25 -14.99
N THR A 81 -7.49 -4.41 -15.23
CA THR A 81 -8.12 -5.23 -14.20
C THR A 81 -7.31 -6.48 -13.85
N ASP A 82 -6.18 -6.71 -14.52
CA ASP A 82 -5.30 -7.87 -14.27
C ASP A 82 -4.57 -7.74 -12.93
N PRO A 83 -4.82 -8.63 -11.94
CA PRO A 83 -4.16 -8.60 -10.65
C PRO A 83 -2.64 -8.81 -10.77
N ALA A 84 -2.17 -9.56 -11.76
CA ALA A 84 -0.74 -9.81 -11.96
C ALA A 84 -0.02 -8.52 -12.39
N LEU A 85 -0.60 -7.76 -13.32
CA LEU A 85 -0.07 -6.44 -13.70
C LEU A 85 -0.02 -5.49 -12.51
N TRP A 86 -1.10 -5.39 -11.73
CA TRP A 86 -1.12 -4.56 -10.52
C TRP A 86 -0.04 -4.97 -9.53
N SER A 87 0.14 -6.28 -9.31
CA SER A 87 1.16 -6.82 -8.41
C SER A 87 2.59 -6.42 -8.85
N ARG A 88 2.87 -6.46 -10.15
CA ARG A 88 4.17 -6.04 -10.70
C ARG A 88 4.38 -4.54 -10.57
N SER A 89 3.36 -3.72 -10.83
CA SER A 89 3.44 -2.26 -10.66
C SER A 89 3.57 -1.83 -9.20
N LEU A 90 2.99 -2.58 -8.27
CA LEU A 90 3.09 -2.29 -6.84
C LEU A 90 4.46 -2.65 -6.28
N PHE A 91 4.95 -3.85 -6.59
CA PHE A 91 6.12 -4.41 -5.92
C PHE A 91 7.38 -4.43 -6.78
N HIS A 92 7.29 -4.04 -8.05
CA HIS A 92 8.39 -4.01 -9.01
C HIS A 92 9.21 -5.32 -9.07
N GLY A 93 8.54 -6.47 -8.89
CA GLY A 93 9.21 -7.78 -8.87
C GLY A 93 10.05 -8.08 -7.62
N SER A 94 9.96 -7.26 -6.57
CA SER A 94 10.76 -7.44 -5.33
C SER A 94 10.35 -8.66 -4.51
N PHE A 95 9.20 -9.26 -4.79
CA PHE A 95 8.64 -10.37 -4.04
C PHE A 95 8.36 -11.57 -4.94
N ARG A 96 8.57 -12.76 -4.38
CA ARG A 96 8.28 -14.03 -5.05
C ARG A 96 6.77 -14.23 -5.10
N GLN A 97 6.28 -14.74 -6.22
CA GLN A 97 4.90 -15.17 -6.37
C GLN A 97 4.68 -16.55 -5.74
N TYR A 98 3.64 -16.67 -4.91
CA TYR A 98 3.23 -17.90 -4.24
C TYR A 98 1.94 -18.47 -4.82
N GLY A 99 1.11 -17.64 -5.44
CA GLY A 99 -0.15 -18.07 -6.04
C GLY A 99 -0.72 -17.05 -7.01
N ALA A 100 -1.59 -17.53 -7.89
CA ALA A 100 -2.35 -16.74 -8.84
C ALA A 100 -3.76 -17.33 -8.95
N SER A 101 -4.72 -16.44 -9.14
CA SER A 101 -6.13 -16.67 -9.41
C SER A 101 -6.57 -15.59 -10.41
N PRO A 102 -7.70 -15.75 -11.14
CA PRO A 102 -8.14 -14.76 -12.13
C PRO A 102 -8.24 -13.33 -11.57
N ASP A 103 -8.67 -13.21 -10.31
CA ASP A 103 -8.89 -11.92 -9.64
C ASP A 103 -7.82 -11.62 -8.58
N GLU A 104 -6.94 -12.58 -8.23
CA GLU A 104 -6.04 -12.46 -7.08
C GLU A 104 -4.62 -12.91 -7.40
N THR A 105 -3.61 -12.12 -7.01
CA THR A 105 -2.20 -12.54 -7.07
C THR A 105 -1.57 -12.48 -5.69
N LEU A 106 -1.01 -13.60 -5.22
CA LEU A 106 -0.34 -13.71 -3.94
C LEU A 106 1.19 -13.65 -4.12
N LEU A 107 1.80 -12.66 -3.50
CA LEU A 107 3.23 -12.43 -3.45
C LEU A 107 3.72 -12.52 -2.01
N GLY A 108 5.02 -12.68 -1.80
CA GLY A 108 5.57 -12.53 -0.46
C GLY A 108 7.05 -12.80 -0.34
N ALA A 109 7.49 -12.84 0.91
CA ALA A 109 8.83 -13.21 1.29
C ALA A 109 8.80 -13.97 2.62
N ASP A 110 9.63 -15.00 2.70
CA ASP A 110 9.90 -15.69 3.96
C ASP A 110 11.25 -15.22 4.49
N LYS A 111 11.25 -14.70 5.71
CA LYS A 111 12.44 -14.33 6.45
C LYS A 111 12.47 -15.13 7.76
N PRO A 112 13.65 -15.36 8.36
CA PRO A 112 13.76 -16.11 9.61
C PRO A 112 12.88 -15.54 10.75
N HIS A 113 12.71 -14.22 10.80
CA HIS A 113 11.98 -13.53 11.87
C HIS A 113 10.50 -13.29 11.56
N LEU A 114 10.09 -13.29 10.28
CA LEU A 114 8.70 -13.14 9.85
C LEU A 114 8.47 -13.73 8.46
N ALA A 115 7.28 -14.28 8.25
CA ALA A 115 6.78 -14.57 6.91
C ALA A 115 5.70 -13.54 6.56
N PHE A 116 5.81 -12.96 5.38
CA PHE A 116 4.87 -11.96 4.89
C PHE A 116 4.29 -12.39 3.55
N ARG A 117 2.99 -12.17 3.37
CA ARG A 117 2.30 -12.31 2.08
C ARG A 117 1.50 -11.05 1.77
N ALA A 118 1.64 -10.57 0.54
CA ALA A 118 0.84 -9.51 -0.06
C ALA A 118 -0.08 -10.14 -1.10
N SER A 119 -1.39 -10.00 -0.93
CA SER A 119 -2.37 -10.31 -1.96
C SER A 119 -2.80 -9.04 -2.65
N VAL A 120 -2.90 -9.10 -3.98
CA VAL A 120 -3.52 -8.08 -4.81
C VAL A 120 -4.77 -8.68 -5.40
N LEU A 121 -5.92 -8.23 -4.93
CA LEU A 121 -7.24 -8.61 -5.40
C LEU A 121 -7.80 -7.49 -6.27
N VAL A 122 -8.27 -7.80 -7.47
CA VAL A 122 -8.97 -6.86 -8.34
C VAL A 122 -10.38 -7.38 -8.59
N ARG A 123 -11.38 -6.65 -8.09
CA ARG A 123 -12.79 -7.04 -8.24
C ARG A 123 -13.71 -5.83 -8.15
N ASP A 124 -14.82 -5.87 -8.87
CA ASP A 124 -15.88 -4.85 -8.80
C ASP A 124 -15.34 -3.42 -9.01
N GLY A 125 -14.40 -3.27 -9.97
CA GLY A 125 -13.76 -1.99 -10.26
C GLY A 125 -12.90 -1.45 -9.11
N THR A 126 -12.48 -2.30 -8.19
CA THR A 126 -11.67 -1.93 -7.02
C THR A 126 -10.45 -2.82 -6.93
N VAL A 127 -9.28 -2.22 -6.65
CA VAL A 127 -8.07 -2.96 -6.33
C VAL A 127 -7.87 -2.92 -4.84
N THR A 128 -7.80 -4.09 -4.21
CA THR A 128 -7.54 -4.25 -2.79
C THR A 128 -6.23 -4.97 -2.58
N VAL A 129 -5.29 -4.29 -1.92
CA VAL A 129 -4.02 -4.87 -1.49
C VAL A 129 -4.16 -5.31 -0.05
N SER A 130 -3.98 -6.59 0.21
CA SER A 130 -4.04 -7.18 1.54
C SER A 130 -2.66 -7.67 1.96
N THR A 131 -2.22 -7.29 3.15
CA THR A 131 -0.96 -7.72 3.73
C THR A 131 -1.27 -8.61 4.92
N VAL A 132 -0.81 -9.86 4.89
CA VAL A 132 -0.90 -10.81 6.01
C VAL A 132 0.50 -11.21 6.47
N VAL A 133 0.71 -11.23 7.78
CA VAL A 133 2.01 -11.52 8.40
C VAL A 133 1.85 -12.62 9.44
N ASN A 134 2.76 -13.58 9.39
CA ASN A 134 2.96 -14.59 10.42
C ASN A 134 4.32 -14.32 11.11
N LEU A 135 4.27 -14.07 12.42
CA LEU A 135 5.43 -13.82 13.25
C LEU A 135 5.91 -15.13 13.85
N ARG A 136 7.16 -15.52 13.52
CA ARG A 136 7.73 -16.78 13.98
C ARG A 136 8.30 -16.67 15.40
N ASN A 137 8.95 -15.53 15.70
CA ASN A 137 9.72 -15.34 16.93
C ASN A 137 9.40 -13.98 17.60
N GLN A 138 9.75 -13.84 18.90
CA GLN A 138 9.56 -12.59 19.66
C GLN A 138 10.33 -11.40 19.07
N LEU A 139 11.51 -11.63 18.47
CA LEU A 139 12.26 -10.61 17.73
C LEU A 139 11.47 -10.06 16.54
N GLY A 140 10.78 -10.94 15.81
CA GLY A 140 9.88 -10.56 14.72
C GLY A 140 8.75 -9.67 15.23
N ARG A 141 8.20 -9.97 16.41
CA ARG A 141 7.15 -9.17 17.04
C ARG A 141 7.64 -7.78 17.45
N ALA A 142 8.83 -7.67 18.03
CA ALA A 142 9.43 -6.38 18.39
C ALA A 142 9.69 -5.52 17.13
N TYR A 143 10.32 -6.08 16.10
CA TYR A 143 10.57 -5.41 14.82
C TYR A 143 9.26 -4.96 14.15
N PHE A 144 8.28 -5.87 14.07
CA PHE A 144 7.02 -5.57 13.43
C PHE A 144 6.26 -4.47 14.18
N THR A 145 6.35 -4.40 15.51
CA THR A 145 5.72 -3.33 16.30
C THR A 145 6.27 -1.95 15.93
N LEU A 146 7.55 -1.84 15.60
CA LEU A 146 8.18 -0.60 15.15
C LEU A 146 7.81 -0.24 13.70
N VAL A 147 7.69 -1.23 12.81
CA VAL A 147 7.38 -1.01 11.38
C VAL A 147 5.87 -0.83 11.13
N ARG A 148 5.01 -1.46 11.94
CA ARG A 148 3.54 -1.39 11.84
C ARG A 148 2.97 0.02 11.69
N PRO A 149 3.40 1.06 12.43
CA PRO A 149 2.89 2.42 12.22
C PRO A 149 3.30 3.03 10.86
N LEU A 150 4.42 2.60 10.30
CA LEU A 150 4.91 3.04 8.98
C LEU A 150 4.28 2.25 7.84
N HIS A 151 3.88 1.00 8.06
CA HIS A 151 3.33 0.12 7.04
C HIS A 151 2.14 0.74 6.26
N PRO A 152 1.10 1.32 6.90
CA PRO A 152 0.04 2.02 6.18
C PRO A 152 0.53 3.16 5.29
N ILE A 153 1.57 3.87 5.71
CA ILE A 153 2.13 4.99 4.95
C ILE A 153 2.77 4.46 3.67
N VAL A 154 3.59 3.41 3.79
CA VAL A 154 4.26 2.75 2.67
C VAL A 154 3.25 2.16 1.70
N VAL A 155 2.30 1.34 2.17
CA VAL A 155 1.29 0.70 1.31
C VAL A 155 0.44 1.73 0.57
N ARG A 156 -0.02 2.78 1.25
CA ARG A 156 -0.78 3.86 0.61
C ARG A 156 0.04 4.59 -0.44
N ALA A 157 1.33 4.83 -0.20
CA ALA A 157 2.21 5.51 -1.15
C ALA A 157 2.45 4.64 -2.40
N THR A 158 2.75 3.36 -2.20
CA THR A 158 2.97 2.40 -3.29
C THR A 158 1.70 2.22 -4.13
N LEU A 159 0.53 2.06 -3.50
CA LEU A 159 -0.75 1.91 -4.21
C LEU A 159 -1.09 3.16 -5.03
N ARG A 160 -0.88 4.35 -4.48
CA ARG A 160 -1.05 5.61 -5.24
C ARG A 160 -0.11 5.71 -6.43
N ARG A 161 1.15 5.31 -6.25
CA ARG A 161 2.16 5.35 -7.32
C ARG A 161 1.78 4.40 -8.45
N ALA A 162 1.42 3.16 -8.13
CA ALA A 162 0.98 2.18 -9.12
C ALA A 162 -0.28 2.65 -9.86
N ASN A 163 -1.28 3.16 -9.13
CA ASN A 163 -2.49 3.71 -9.74
C ASN A 163 -2.19 4.85 -10.72
N ARG A 164 -1.29 5.77 -10.37
CA ARG A 164 -0.90 6.86 -11.27
C ARG A 164 -0.17 6.35 -12.51
N GLN A 165 0.77 5.42 -12.34
CA GLN A 165 1.51 4.85 -13.46
C GLN A 165 0.58 4.11 -14.43
N LEU A 166 -0.33 3.28 -13.91
CA LEU A 166 -1.29 2.53 -14.73
C LEU A 166 -2.34 3.44 -15.37
N ALA A 167 -2.81 4.47 -14.67
CA ALA A 167 -3.71 5.48 -15.26
C ALA A 167 -3.03 6.25 -16.40
N THR A 168 -1.77 6.65 -16.24
CA THR A 168 -1.00 7.31 -17.32
C THR A 168 -0.76 6.36 -18.49
N ALA A 169 -0.48 5.08 -18.23
CA ALA A 169 -0.31 4.08 -19.29
C ALA A 169 -1.62 3.84 -20.06
N ALA A 170 -2.76 3.78 -19.36
CA ALA A 170 -4.08 3.61 -19.97
C ALA A 170 -4.55 4.85 -20.74
N ALA A 171 -4.20 6.06 -20.27
CA ALA A 171 -4.55 7.31 -20.92
C ALA A 171 -3.69 7.64 -22.15
N ARG A 172 -2.56 6.94 -22.35
CA ARG A 172 -1.76 7.11 -23.57
C ARG A 172 -2.57 6.56 -24.75
N PRO A 173 -2.93 7.40 -25.74
CA PRO A 173 -3.50 6.90 -26.97
C PRO A 173 -2.52 5.89 -27.55
N THR A 174 -3.01 4.70 -27.89
CA THR A 174 -2.29 3.78 -28.75
C THR A 174 -2.11 4.44 -30.11
N THR A 175 -1.13 5.33 -30.24
CA THR A 175 -0.68 5.84 -31.53
C THR A 175 -0.15 4.64 -32.31
N ARG A 176 -0.98 4.20 -33.27
CA ARG A 176 -0.70 3.35 -34.43
C ARG A 176 0.46 2.37 -34.25
N ARG A 177 0.13 1.10 -34.02
CA ARG A 177 0.90 -0.04 -34.54
C ARG A 177 0.50 -0.31 -36.01
N ASN A 178 0.46 0.75 -36.83
CA ASN A 178 0.29 0.70 -38.29
C ASN A 178 1.41 1.54 -38.92
N CYS A 179 2.63 1.03 -38.84
CA CYS A 179 3.68 1.37 -39.78
C CYS A 179 4.05 0.06 -40.49
N ALA A 180 3.51 -0.08 -41.70
CA ALA A 180 4.05 -0.84 -42.82
C ALA A 180 4.55 -2.27 -42.55
N PHE A 181 3.62 -3.22 -42.56
CA PHE A 181 3.87 -4.51 -43.22
C PHE A 181 3.46 -4.33 -44.69
N ASP A 182 4.28 -3.61 -45.45
CA ASP A 182 4.13 -3.52 -46.90
C ASP A 182 4.98 -4.64 -47.50
N SER A 183 4.33 -5.76 -47.78
CA SER A 183 4.90 -6.90 -48.48
C SER A 183 4.80 -6.64 -49.98
N HIS A 184 5.81 -6.02 -50.59
CA HIS A 184 6.05 -6.22 -52.03
C HIS A 184 7.50 -5.88 -52.41
N LYS A 185 8.36 -6.90 -52.44
CA LYS A 185 9.54 -6.89 -53.33
C LYS A 185 9.28 -7.99 -54.37
N PRO A 186 9.03 -7.67 -55.64
CA PRO A 186 8.95 -8.70 -56.68
C PRO A 186 10.33 -9.35 -56.86
N PRO A 187 10.38 -10.65 -57.19
CA PRO A 187 11.64 -11.35 -57.40
C PRO A 187 12.41 -10.74 -58.58
N PRO A 188 13.75 -10.70 -58.54
CA PRO A 188 14.53 -10.33 -59.72
C PRO A 188 14.41 -11.42 -60.78
N ASP A 189 13.95 -11.02 -61.96
CA ASP A 189 13.99 -11.83 -63.18
C ASP A 189 15.45 -12.15 -63.49
N HIS A 190 15.85 -13.41 -63.33
CA HIS A 190 17.15 -13.89 -63.79
C HIS A 190 16.99 -14.55 -65.16
N ASP A 191 17.70 -13.97 -66.11
CA ASP A 191 17.78 -14.26 -67.53
C ASP A 191 17.85 -15.75 -67.89
N LEU A 192 16.91 -16.19 -68.73
CA LEU A 192 17.10 -17.33 -69.63
C LEU A 192 17.28 -16.78 -71.05
N ASN A 193 18.33 -17.26 -71.72
CA ASN A 193 18.76 -17.02 -73.12
C ASN A 193 19.72 -15.82 -73.27
N HIS A 194 20.93 -15.92 -73.85
CA HIS A 194 21.32 -16.64 -75.06
C HIS A 194 22.86 -16.78 -75.19
N GLU A 195 23.28 -17.73 -76.04
CA GLU A 195 24.56 -17.81 -76.80
C GLU A 195 25.85 -18.07 -76.00
N LYS A 196 26.45 -19.27 -76.04
CA LYS A 196 27.08 -19.94 -77.21
C LYS A 196 27.41 -21.40 -76.86
#